data_AF-A0A8J4YH98-F1
#
_entry.id   AF-A0A8J4YH98-F1
#
_cell.length_a   1.000
_cell.length_b   1.000
_cell.length_c   1.000
_cell.angle_alpha   90.00
_cell.angle_beta   90.00
_cell.angle_gamma   90.00
#
_symmetry.space_group_name_H-M   'P 1'
#
loop_
_entity.id
_entity.type
_entity.pdbx_description
1 polymer ?
#
loop_
_entity_poly.entity_id
_entity_poly.type
_entity_poly.pdbx_seq_one_letter_code
_entity_poly.pdbx_strand_id
1 'polypeptide(L)'
;MTLMDFWKQYNIRHALLTIKQAWDEVKPSTLNACWYALWPECVNDFNGFPAVTQQMKDIVDLAHTVGGEGFSDMTEEDVAELIDSHGAEPSVEEIIQMNEDDQAGDDADEDDDTETRPVFTIMKLRNLLREADNLTELFTDQDPIQERSIKFKRVVDEGLIPTRKL
;
A
#
# COMPACT_ATOMS: atom_id res chain seq x y z
N MET A 1 0.39 -51.80 5.51
CA MET A 1 1.05 -50.74 6.29
C MET A 1 0.11 -50.34 7.41
N THR A 2 0.55 -50.35 8.67
CA THR A 2 -0.31 -49.90 9.79
C THR A 2 -0.13 -48.39 10.03
N LEU A 3 -1.09 -47.76 10.69
CA LEU A 3 -0.98 -46.35 11.09
C LEU A 3 0.29 -46.11 11.94
N MET A 4 0.64 -47.07 12.79
CA MET A 4 1.82 -47.01 13.65
C MET A 4 3.12 -47.03 12.85
N ASP A 5 3.19 -47.83 11.78
CA ASP A 5 4.36 -47.90 10.91
C ASP A 5 4.52 -46.64 10.05
N PHE A 6 3.40 -46.02 9.67
CA PHE A 6 3.40 -44.73 8.99
C PHE A 6 3.96 -43.62 9.87
N TRP A 7 3.46 -43.47 11.10
CA TRP A 7 3.95 -42.42 12.03
C TRP A 7 5.43 -42.57 12.38
N LYS A 8 5.96 -43.80 12.45
CA LYS A 8 7.39 -44.04 12.67
C LYS A 8 8.27 -43.58 11.50
N GLN A 9 7.73 -43.52 10.29
CA GLN A 9 8.43 -43.07 9.09
C GLN A 9 8.16 -41.58 8.78
N TYR A 10 7.12 -41.01 9.38
CA TYR A 10 6.73 -39.62 9.22
C TYR A 10 7.72 -38.70 9.94
N ASN A 11 8.54 -38.01 9.15
CA ASN A 11 9.54 -37.06 9.64
C ASN A 11 9.19 -35.63 9.20
N ILE A 12 9.98 -34.65 9.66
CA ILE A 12 9.77 -33.22 9.41
C ILE A 12 9.67 -32.89 7.91
N ARG A 13 10.43 -33.58 7.05
CA ARG A 13 10.34 -33.39 5.59
C ARG A 13 8.93 -33.71 5.08
N HIS A 14 8.32 -34.79 5.57
CA HIS A 14 6.95 -35.15 5.21
C HIS A 14 5.96 -34.12 5.72
N ALA A 15 6.14 -33.60 6.94
CA ALA A 15 5.32 -32.52 7.49
C ALA A 15 5.36 -31.26 6.61
N LEU A 16 6.55 -30.83 6.20
CA LEU A 16 6.72 -29.66 5.32
C LEU A 16 6.06 -29.87 3.96
N LEU A 17 6.20 -31.05 3.37
CA LEU A 17 5.53 -31.41 2.12
C LEU A 17 4.01 -31.40 2.26
N THR A 18 3.47 -31.96 3.35
CA THR A 18 2.03 -31.95 3.61
C THR A 18 1.50 -30.53 3.79
N ILE A 19 2.22 -29.67 4.53
CA ILE A 19 1.84 -28.26 4.70
C ILE A 19 1.89 -27.52 3.36
N LYS A 20 2.96 -27.71 2.58
CA LYS A 20 3.08 -27.11 1.25
C LYS A 20 1.92 -27.54 0.35
N GLN A 21 1.63 -28.83 0.27
CA GLN A 21 0.53 -29.36 -0.53
C GLN A 21 -0.82 -28.79 -0.08
N ALA A 22 -1.07 -28.78 1.23
CA ALA A 22 -2.29 -28.21 1.78
C ALA A 22 -2.41 -26.71 1.46
N TRP A 23 -1.30 -25.97 1.52
CA TRP A 23 -1.26 -24.54 1.17
C TRP A 23 -1.52 -24.31 -0.32
N ASP A 24 -0.87 -25.09 -1.18
CA ASP A 24 -1.05 -25.02 -2.65
C ASP A 24 -2.50 -25.38 -3.06
N GLU A 25 -3.24 -26.15 -2.25
CA GLU A 25 -4.66 -26.46 -2.45
C GLU A 25 -5.63 -25.35 -1.99
N VAL A 26 -5.16 -24.39 -1.18
CA VAL A 26 -6.00 -23.28 -0.72
C VAL A 26 -6.32 -22.36 -1.90
N LYS A 27 -7.61 -22.23 -2.20
CA LYS A 27 -8.09 -21.34 -3.25
C LYS A 27 -7.96 -19.88 -2.81
N PRO A 28 -7.62 -18.95 -3.73
CA PRO A 28 -7.64 -17.52 -3.47
C PRO A 28 -8.98 -17.03 -2.90
N SER A 29 -10.11 -17.60 -3.37
CA SER A 29 -11.44 -17.28 -2.85
C SER A 29 -11.62 -17.64 -1.37
N THR A 30 -10.99 -18.73 -0.91
CA THR A 30 -11.00 -19.13 0.49
C THR A 30 -10.19 -18.16 1.34
N LEU A 31 -9.00 -17.77 0.87
CA LEU A 31 -8.18 -16.76 1.55
C LEU A 31 -8.89 -15.41 1.62
N ASN A 32 -9.48 -14.95 0.52
CA ASN A 32 -10.25 -13.72 0.46
C ASN A 32 -11.46 -13.75 1.42
N ALA A 33 -12.17 -14.87 1.53
CA ALA A 33 -13.27 -14.99 2.48
C ALA A 33 -12.79 -14.91 3.95
N CYS A 34 -11.64 -15.50 4.27
CA CYS A 34 -11.03 -15.39 5.59
C CYS A 34 -10.57 -13.95 5.89
N TRP A 35 -9.88 -13.32 4.93
CA TRP A 35 -9.43 -11.94 5.06
C TRP A 35 -10.60 -10.96 5.13
N TYR A 36 -11.69 -11.18 4.40
CA TYR A 36 -12.89 -10.34 4.46
C TYR A 36 -13.46 -10.22 5.87
N ALA A 37 -13.39 -11.29 6.66
CA ALA A 37 -13.89 -11.28 8.03
C ALA A 37 -12.96 -10.54 9.02
N LEU A 38 -11.66 -10.45 8.73
CA LEU A 38 -10.64 -9.90 9.63
C LEU A 38 -10.17 -8.51 9.22
N TRP A 39 -9.96 -8.31 7.93
CA TRP A 39 -9.44 -7.10 7.29
C TRP A 39 -10.03 -6.97 5.86
N PRO A 40 -11.24 -6.40 5.73
CA PRO A 40 -11.93 -6.25 4.45
C PRO A 40 -11.13 -5.51 3.38
N GLU A 41 -10.34 -4.51 3.77
CA GLU A 41 -9.55 -3.68 2.87
C GLU A 41 -8.38 -4.44 2.20
N CYS A 42 -7.97 -5.59 2.74
CA CYS A 42 -6.95 -6.45 2.13
C CYS A 42 -7.53 -7.50 1.18
N VAL A 43 -8.86 -7.58 1.03
CA VAL A 43 -9.49 -8.52 0.11
C VAL A 43 -9.32 -8.03 -1.31
N ASN A 44 -8.73 -8.88 -2.14
CA ASN A 44 -8.49 -8.55 -3.54
C ASN A 44 -9.58 -9.17 -4.42
N ASP A 45 -10.49 -8.34 -4.95
CA ASP A 45 -11.54 -8.74 -5.90
C ASP A 45 -11.12 -8.57 -7.37
N PHE A 46 -9.84 -8.27 -7.61
CA PHE A 46 -9.29 -8.10 -8.94
C PHE A 46 -9.33 -9.42 -9.72
N ASN A 47 -10.13 -9.43 -10.78
CA ASN A 47 -10.31 -10.60 -11.65
C ASN A 47 -9.33 -10.61 -12.83
N GLY A 48 -8.22 -9.87 -12.74
CA GLY A 48 -7.30 -9.66 -13.84
C GLY A 48 -7.73 -8.54 -14.79
N PHE A 49 -6.83 -8.21 -15.72
CA PHE A 49 -7.15 -7.31 -16.83
C PHE A 49 -7.75 -8.10 -18.01
N PRO A 50 -8.67 -7.51 -18.78
CA PRO A 50 -9.08 -8.08 -20.06
C PRO A 50 -7.85 -8.24 -20.98
N ALA A 51 -7.92 -9.21 -21.90
CA ALA A 51 -6.84 -9.46 -22.85
C ALA A 51 -6.43 -8.16 -23.57
N VAL A 52 -5.13 -7.85 -23.55
CA VAL A 52 -4.57 -6.57 -24.03
C VAL A 52 -4.60 -6.45 -25.56
N THR A 53 -5.04 -7.49 -26.27
CA THR A 53 -5.03 -7.56 -27.74
C THR A 53 -5.81 -6.44 -28.41
N GLN A 54 -6.87 -5.91 -27.78
CA GLN A 54 -7.62 -4.79 -28.33
C GLN A 54 -6.89 -3.45 -28.09
N GLN A 55 -6.21 -3.31 -26.96
CA GLN A 55 -5.49 -2.09 -26.57
C GLN A 55 -4.12 -1.95 -27.25
N MET A 56 -3.49 -3.04 -27.71
CA MET A 56 -2.21 -2.99 -28.43
C MET A 56 -2.26 -2.04 -29.62
N LYS A 57 -3.34 -2.14 -30.41
CA LYS A 57 -3.53 -1.27 -31.56
C LYS A 57 -3.67 0.19 -31.16
N ASP A 58 -4.45 0.48 -30.12
CA ASP A 58 -4.65 1.85 -29.64
C ASP A 58 -3.33 2.46 -29.12
N ILE A 59 -2.47 1.66 -28.49
CA ILE A 59 -1.13 2.06 -28.02
C ILE A 59 -0.23 2.40 -29.21
N VAL A 60 -0.23 1.56 -30.25
CA VAL A 60 0.54 1.80 -31.48
C VAL A 60 0.05 3.05 -32.22
N ASP A 61 -1.26 3.19 -32.40
CA ASP A 61 -1.88 4.36 -33.05
C ASP A 61 -1.55 5.65 -32.29
N LEU A 62 -1.52 5.60 -30.95
CA LEU A 62 -1.14 6.73 -30.11
C LEU A 62 0.35 7.07 -30.26
N ALA A 63 1.24 6.07 -30.23
CA ALA A 63 2.67 6.28 -30.46
C ALA A 63 2.95 6.89 -31.83
N HIS A 64 2.29 6.40 -32.87
CA HIS A 64 2.40 6.96 -34.22
C HIS A 64 1.91 8.41 -34.28
N THR A 65 0.88 8.75 -33.50
CA THR A 65 0.37 10.12 -33.39
C THR A 65 1.35 11.06 -32.68
N VAL A 66 2.02 10.59 -31.62
CA VAL A 66 3.10 11.34 -30.94
C VAL A 66 4.28 11.54 -31.88
N GLY A 67 4.63 10.50 -32.64
CA GLY A 67 5.74 10.50 -33.59
C GLY A 67 7.11 10.57 -32.92
N GLY A 68 8.16 10.66 -33.73
CA GLY A 68 9.55 10.61 -33.28
C GLY A 68 10.21 9.26 -33.51
N GLU A 69 11.53 9.20 -33.28
CA GLU A 69 12.33 7.98 -33.45
C GLU A 69 11.91 6.95 -32.39
N GLY A 70 11.62 5.71 -32.81
CA GLY A 70 11.14 4.62 -31.95
C GLY A 70 9.62 4.60 -31.74
N PHE A 71 8.93 5.73 -31.89
CA PHE A 71 7.46 5.78 -31.81
C PHE A 71 6.78 5.70 -33.17
N SER A 72 7.39 6.21 -34.23
CA SER A 72 6.78 6.24 -35.57
C SER A 72 6.78 4.87 -36.27
N ASP A 73 7.70 3.99 -35.88
CA ASP A 73 7.93 2.66 -36.42
C ASP A 73 7.52 1.55 -35.45
N MET A 74 6.96 1.91 -34.29
CA MET A 74 6.52 0.96 -33.27
C MET A 74 5.41 0.04 -33.80
N THR A 75 5.47 -1.23 -33.42
CA THR A 75 4.55 -2.29 -33.84
C THR A 75 3.83 -2.90 -32.64
N GLU A 76 2.75 -3.65 -32.91
CA GLU A 76 2.04 -4.40 -31.86
C GLU A 76 2.93 -5.49 -31.24
N GLU A 77 3.94 -5.99 -31.97
CA GLU A 77 4.91 -6.97 -31.47
C GLU A 77 5.85 -6.34 -30.43
N ASP A 78 6.29 -5.10 -30.65
CA ASP A 78 7.10 -4.36 -29.68
C ASP A 78 6.33 -4.14 -28.36
N VAL A 79 5.03 -3.84 -28.45
CA VAL A 79 4.16 -3.70 -27.27
C VAL A 79 3.96 -5.05 -26.57
N ALA A 80 3.82 -6.13 -27.33
CA ALA A 80 3.69 -7.49 -26.78
C ALA A 80 4.98 -7.92 -26.04
N GLU A 81 6.14 -7.70 -26.64
CA GLU A 81 7.44 -8.00 -26.03
C GLU A 81 7.63 -7.21 -24.74
N LEU A 82 7.24 -5.93 -24.72
CA LEU A 82 7.32 -5.10 -23.53
C LEU A 82 6.44 -5.63 -22.39
N ILE A 83 5.21 -6.02 -22.69
CA ILE A 83 4.30 -6.62 -21.70
C ILE A 83 4.86 -7.94 -21.17
N ASP A 84 5.34 -8.81 -22.06
CA ASP A 84 5.87 -10.12 -21.69
C ASP A 84 7.16 -10.01 -20.86
N SER A 85 8.01 -9.01 -21.14
CA SER A 85 9.22 -8.76 -20.35
C SER A 85 8.93 -8.41 -18.89
N HIS A 86 7.74 -7.88 -18.60
CA HIS A 86 7.26 -7.54 -17.25
C HIS A 86 6.11 -8.45 -16.78
N GLY A 87 5.87 -9.57 -17.46
CA GLY A 87 4.80 -10.50 -17.10
C GLY A 87 5.11 -11.40 -15.90
N ALA A 88 6.37 -11.41 -15.43
CA ALA A 88 6.76 -12.12 -14.22
C ALA A 88 6.34 -11.34 -12.97
N GLU A 89 6.00 -12.06 -11.89
CA GLU A 89 5.77 -11.44 -10.60
C GLU A 89 7.07 -10.76 -10.14
N PRO A 90 7.05 -9.45 -9.82
CA PRO A 90 8.25 -8.76 -9.40
C PRO A 90 8.79 -9.39 -8.12
N SER A 91 10.11 -9.51 -8.05
CA SER A 91 10.82 -9.96 -6.85
C SER A 91 10.62 -8.97 -5.70
N VAL A 92 10.86 -9.43 -4.47
CA VAL A 92 10.78 -8.56 -3.28
C VAL A 92 11.74 -7.39 -3.40
N GLU A 93 12.92 -7.63 -3.96
CA GLU A 93 13.94 -6.62 -4.22
C GLU A 93 13.46 -5.57 -5.23
N GLU A 94 12.83 -5.99 -6.33
CA GLU A 94 12.25 -5.07 -7.33
C GLU A 94 11.09 -4.25 -6.74
N ILE A 95 10.24 -4.85 -5.89
CA ILE A 95 9.16 -4.13 -5.20
C ILE A 95 9.73 -3.05 -4.27
N ILE A 96 10.80 -3.36 -3.53
CA ILE A 96 11.46 -2.38 -2.66
C ILE A 96 12.03 -1.24 -3.52
N GLN A 97 12.71 -1.58 -4.62
CA GLN A 97 13.30 -0.59 -5.51
C GLN A 97 12.25 0.32 -6.17
N MET A 98 11.12 -0.24 -6.62
CA MET A 98 9.99 0.55 -7.16
C MET A 98 9.45 1.56 -6.14
N ASN A 99 9.35 1.17 -4.86
CA ASN A 99 8.92 2.10 -3.81
C ASN A 99 9.95 3.20 -3.54
N GLU A 100 11.24 2.92 -3.70
CA GLU A 100 12.31 3.91 -3.54
C GLU A 100 12.32 4.89 -4.72
N ASP A 101 12.13 4.41 -5.95
CA ASP A 101 12.06 5.24 -7.17
C ASP A 101 10.83 6.16 -7.18
N ASP A 102 9.67 5.66 -6.73
CA ASP A 102 8.45 6.47 -6.57
C ASP A 102 8.64 7.62 -5.55
N GLN A 103 9.51 7.44 -4.55
CA GLN A 103 9.86 8.51 -3.60
C GLN A 103 10.96 9.45 -4.10
N ALA A 104 11.81 8.99 -5.02
CA ALA A 104 12.86 9.80 -5.63
C ALA A 104 12.34 10.71 -6.76
N GLY A 105 11.20 10.38 -7.38
CA GLY A 105 10.57 11.17 -8.43
C GLY A 105 9.94 12.50 -7.99
N ASP A 106 9.80 12.73 -6.67
CA ASP A 106 9.25 13.98 -6.10
C ASP A 106 10.33 15.07 -5.88
N ASP A 107 11.62 14.74 -6.09
CA ASP A 107 12.77 15.62 -5.83
C ASP A 107 13.38 16.24 -7.12
N ALA A 108 12.77 16.05 -8.30
CA ALA A 108 13.37 16.43 -9.59
C ALA A 108 12.68 17.56 -10.38
N ASP A 109 11.68 18.23 -9.81
CA ASP A 109 11.08 19.46 -10.37
C ASP A 109 11.25 20.65 -9.39
N GLU A 110 12.51 21.04 -9.13
CA GLU A 110 12.82 22.35 -8.52
C GLU A 110 12.83 23.46 -9.59
N ASP A 111 11.69 23.76 -10.20
CA ASP A 111 11.37 25.12 -10.69
C ASP A 111 9.86 25.27 -10.98
N ASP A 112 9.02 25.29 -9.95
CA ASP A 112 7.86 26.18 -9.93
C ASP A 112 7.43 26.44 -8.49
N ASP A 113 7.00 27.68 -8.25
CA ASP A 113 6.74 28.37 -7.00
C ASP A 113 5.58 27.76 -6.19
N THR A 114 5.70 26.48 -5.80
CA THR A 114 4.80 25.85 -4.83
C THR A 114 5.35 26.07 -3.44
N GLU A 115 4.71 26.96 -2.68
CA GLU A 115 4.87 27.02 -1.24
C GLU A 115 4.90 25.59 -0.70
N THR A 116 6.06 25.14 -0.23
CA THR A 116 6.23 23.83 0.39
C THR A 116 5.29 23.82 1.58
N ARG A 117 4.09 23.27 1.40
CA ARG A 117 3.08 23.24 2.47
C ARG A 117 3.76 22.47 3.59
N PRO A 118 3.95 23.08 4.78
CA PRO A 118 4.71 22.43 5.83
C PRO A 118 3.97 21.16 6.24
N VAL A 119 4.48 20.01 5.80
CA VAL A 119 3.95 18.70 6.17
C VAL A 119 4.30 18.46 7.64
N PHE A 120 3.32 18.01 8.42
CA PHE A 120 3.58 17.58 9.80
C PHE A 120 4.45 16.33 9.77
N THR A 121 5.72 16.45 10.15
CA THR A 121 6.51 15.26 10.47
C THR A 121 5.94 14.59 11.72
N ILE A 122 6.08 13.26 11.83
CA ILE A 122 5.62 12.49 13.00
C ILE A 122 6.16 13.10 14.32
N MET A 123 7.41 13.56 14.31
CA MET A 123 8.02 14.22 15.48
C MET A 123 7.32 15.55 15.82
N LYS A 124 6.99 16.38 14.82
CA LYS A 124 6.26 17.64 15.03
C LYS A 124 4.84 17.38 15.52
N LEU A 125 4.15 16.37 14.98
CA LEU A 125 2.82 15.97 15.43
C LEU A 125 2.82 15.48 16.88
N ARG A 126 3.79 14.64 17.26
CA ARG A 126 3.94 14.18 18.64
C ARG A 126 4.17 15.34 19.61
N ASN A 127 5.00 16.31 19.22
CA ASN A 127 5.26 17.49 20.03
C ASN A 127 4.00 18.36 20.17
N LEU A 128 3.25 18.57 19.08
CA LEU A 128 1.98 19.30 19.09
C LEU A 128 0.98 18.67 20.08
N LEU A 129 0.77 17.35 20.00
CA LEU A 129 -0.16 16.65 20.88
C LEU A 129 0.24 16.77 22.35
N ARG A 130 1.53 16.63 22.65
CA ARG A 130 2.06 16.81 24.01
C ARG A 130 1.84 18.24 24.54
N GLU A 131 2.05 19.25 23.70
CA GLU A 131 1.82 20.64 24.09
C GLU A 131 0.35 20.93 24.36
N ALA A 132 -0.56 20.35 23.57
CA ALA A 132 -1.99 20.48 23.80
C ALA A 132 -2.43 19.82 25.11
N ASP A 133 -1.90 18.62 25.43
CA ASP A 133 -2.15 17.96 26.71
C ASP A 133 -1.68 18.84 27.87
N ASN A 134 -0.43 19.34 27.81
CA ASN A 134 0.12 20.23 28.83
C ASN A 134 -0.71 21.52 28.98
N LEU A 135 -1.16 22.13 27.88
CA LEU A 135 -1.96 23.34 27.89
C LEU A 135 -3.33 23.10 28.53
N THR A 136 -3.99 21.99 28.21
CA THR A 136 -5.30 21.65 28.77
C THR A 136 -5.23 21.31 30.25
N GLU A 137 -4.17 20.62 30.69
CA GLU A 137 -3.91 20.35 32.12
C GLU A 137 -3.65 21.67 32.86
N LEU A 138 -2.75 22.51 32.36
CA LEU A 138 -2.43 23.80 32.97
C LEU A 138 -3.67 24.71 33.09
N PHE A 139 -4.49 24.77 32.04
CA PHE A 139 -5.71 25.56 32.06
C PHE A 139 -6.72 25.01 33.06
N THR A 140 -6.83 23.69 33.17
CA THR A 140 -7.76 23.04 34.11
C THR A 140 -7.36 23.29 35.56
N ASP A 141 -6.06 23.30 35.85
CA ASP A 141 -5.53 23.54 37.20
C ASP A 141 -5.66 25.00 37.65
N GLN A 142 -5.52 25.94 36.71
CA GLN A 142 -5.51 27.38 37.01
C GLN A 142 -6.88 28.04 36.93
N ASP A 143 -7.82 27.48 36.19
CA ASP A 143 -9.13 28.10 35.97
C ASP A 143 -10.08 27.78 37.16
N PRO A 144 -10.52 28.80 37.93
CA PRO A 144 -11.44 28.60 39.05
C PRO A 144 -12.85 28.21 38.60
N ILE A 145 -13.19 28.29 37.31
CA ILE A 145 -14.50 27.96 36.75
C ILE A 145 -14.43 26.63 36.00
N GLN A 146 -14.79 25.55 36.69
CA GLN A 146 -14.73 24.19 36.17
C GLN A 146 -15.46 23.99 34.82
N GLU A 147 -16.64 24.59 34.66
CA GLU A 147 -17.43 24.46 33.42
C GLU A 147 -16.69 25.07 32.22
N ARG A 148 -15.95 26.16 32.44
CA ARG A 148 -15.14 26.81 31.41
C ARG A 148 -13.91 25.96 31.07
N SER A 149 -13.24 25.38 32.06
CA SER A 149 -12.12 24.45 31.86
C SER A 149 -12.52 23.22 31.04
N ILE A 150 -13.66 22.61 31.38
CA ILE A 150 -14.19 21.45 30.66
C ILE A 150 -14.50 21.81 29.21
N LYS A 151 -15.13 22.97 28.99
CA LYS A 151 -15.44 23.45 27.64
C LYS A 151 -14.18 23.71 26.83
N PHE A 152 -13.16 24.31 27.43
CA PHE A 152 -11.87 24.55 26.79
C PHE A 152 -11.20 23.25 26.35
N LYS A 153 -11.07 22.28 27.27
CA LYS A 153 -10.51 20.96 26.97
C LYS A 153 -11.22 20.28 25.81
N ARG A 154 -12.55 20.28 25.82
CA ARG A 154 -13.35 19.66 24.74
C ARG A 154 -13.09 20.31 23.37
N VAL A 155 -12.98 21.64 23.31
CA VAL A 155 -12.70 22.35 22.05
C VAL A 155 -11.31 22.00 21.52
N VAL A 156 -10.31 21.89 22.39
CA VAL A 156 -8.96 21.48 22.01
C VAL A 156 -8.97 20.03 21.49
N ASP A 157 -9.62 19.12 22.22
CA ASP A 157 -9.75 17.72 21.82
C ASP A 157 -10.45 17.55 20.45
N GLU A 158 -11.54 18.29 20.22
CA GLU A 158 -12.27 18.31 18.95
C GLU A 158 -11.39 18.82 17.79
N GLY A 159 -10.60 19.87 18.04
CA GLY A 159 -9.70 20.46 17.05
C GLY A 159 -8.52 19.55 16.65
N LEU A 160 -8.14 18.60 17.52
CA LEU A 160 -7.04 17.65 17.26
C LEU A 160 -7.51 16.35 16.59
N ILE A 161 -8.81 16.13 16.40
CA ILE A 161 -9.31 14.93 15.71
C ILE A 161 -8.70 14.76 14.30
N PRO A 162 -8.59 15.80 13.45
CA PRO A 162 -8.00 15.66 12.11
C PRO A 162 -6.54 15.20 12.15
N THR A 163 -5.79 15.61 13.17
CA THR A 163 -4.35 15.31 13.27
C THR A 163 -4.07 13.89 13.74
N ARG A 164 -5.09 13.14 14.21
CA ARG A 164 -4.96 11.72 14.60
C ARG A 164 -5.16 10.74 13.44
N LYS A 165 -5.53 11.25 12.26
CA LYS A 165 -5.76 10.48 11.02
C LYS A 165 -4.65 10.67 9.98
N LEU A 166 -3.69 11.54 10.26
CA LEU A 166 -2.44 11.73 9.50
C LEU A 166 -1.44 10.67 9.94
#